data_AF-A0A2U3LPH7-F1
#
_entry.id   AF-A0A2U3LPH7-F1
#
_cell.length_a   1.000
_cell.length_b   1.000
_cell.length_c   1.000
_cell.angle_alpha   90.00
_cell.angle_beta   90.00
_cell.angle_gamma   90.00
#
_symmetry.space_group_name_H-M   'P 1'
#
loop_
_entity.id
_entity.type
_entity.pdbx_description
1 polymer ?
#
loop_
_entity_poly.entity_id
_entity_poly.type
_entity_poly.pdbx_seq_one_letter_code
_entity_poly.pdbx_strand_id
1 'polypeptide(L)' 'MASNLKKDAEWAEAKKKCRLNDETLKMAREMGLNPRSLIKNIPSPSQQWKAPVSTWIREMYQERLEKARKKKERKEISAE' A
#
# COMPACT_ATOMS: atom_id res chain seq x y z
N MET A 1 0.30 19.43 -17.96
CA MET A 1 -0.11 18.00 -17.94
C MET A 1 1.07 17.03 -18.18
N ALA A 2 2.27 17.28 -17.64
CA ALA A 2 3.42 16.35 -17.76
C ALA A 2 3.69 15.54 -16.47
N SER A 3 3.07 15.95 -15.36
CA SER A 3 3.24 15.39 -14.03
C SER A 3 2.51 14.06 -13.84
N ASN A 4 1.41 13.81 -14.57
CA ASN A 4 0.69 12.53 -14.49
C ASN A 4 1.43 11.41 -15.23
N LEU A 5 1.94 11.65 -16.45
CA LEU A 5 2.70 10.63 -17.18
C LEU A 5 3.93 10.14 -16.39
N LYS A 6 4.62 11.04 -15.69
CA LYS A 6 5.76 10.68 -14.83
C LYS A 6 5.33 9.78 -13.67
N LYS A 7 4.18 10.05 -13.04
CA LYS A 7 3.64 9.22 -11.97
C LYS A 7 3.23 7.83 -12.47
N ASP A 8 2.58 7.76 -13.63
CA ASP A 8 2.20 6.47 -14.22
C ASP A 8 3.41 5.60 -14.55
N ALA A 9 4.48 6.20 -15.08
CA ALA A 9 5.75 5.52 -15.31
C ALA A 9 6.38 5.00 -14.00
N GLU A 10 6.36 5.82 -12.94
CA GLU A 10 6.87 5.40 -11.62
C GLU A 10 6.04 4.25 -11.01
N TRP A 11 4.72 4.26 -11.20
CA TRP A 11 3.85 3.16 -10.78
C TRP A 11 4.13 1.89 -11.57
N ALA A 12 4.36 1.98 -12.88
CA ALA A 12 4.74 0.84 -13.71
C ALA A 12 6.10 0.25 -13.27
N GLU A 13 7.08 1.11 -12.97
CA GLU A 13 8.38 0.70 -12.47
C GLU A 13 8.26 0.04 -11.09
N ALA A 14 7.50 0.63 -10.17
CA ALA A 14 7.22 0.06 -8.86
C ALA A 14 6.53 -1.30 -8.97
N LYS A 15 5.53 -1.45 -9.85
CA LYS A 15 4.86 -2.73 -10.10
C LYS A 15 5.86 -3.81 -10.52
N LYS A 16 6.74 -3.49 -11.47
CA LYS A 16 7.76 -4.40 -11.99
C LYS A 16 8.80 -4.78 -10.94
N LYS A 17 9.33 -3.79 -10.21
CA LYS A 17 10.40 -4.02 -9.21
C LYS A 17 9.89 -4.70 -7.94
N CYS A 18 8.71 -4.32 -7.47
CA CYS A 18 8.11 -4.86 -6.24
C CYS A 18 7.26 -6.12 -6.49
N ARG A 19 7.16 -6.60 -7.74
CA ARG A 19 6.33 -7.75 -8.15
C ARG A 19 4.88 -7.65 -7.61
N LEU A 20 4.26 -6.48 -7.80
CA LEU A 20 2.91 -6.20 -7.30
C LEU A 20 1.84 -6.64 -8.30
N ASN A 21 0.78 -7.28 -7.80
CA ASN A 21 -0.44 -7.53 -8.55
C ASN A 21 -1.28 -6.25 -8.65
N ASP A 22 -2.19 -6.19 -9.62
CA ASP A 22 -3.08 -5.02 -9.81
C ASP A 22 -3.94 -4.73 -8.57
N GLU A 23 -4.39 -5.75 -7.86
CA GLU A 23 -5.13 -5.59 -6.60
C GLU A 23 -4.30 -4.87 -5.54
N THR A 24 -3.07 -5.33 -5.31
CA THR A 24 -2.16 -4.76 -4.31
C THR A 24 -1.73 -3.34 -4.71
N LEU A 25 -1.59 -3.07 -6.01
CA LEU A 25 -1.32 -1.74 -6.53
C LEU A 25 -2.51 -0.78 -6.33
N LYS A 26 -3.75 -1.27 -6.50
CA LYS A 26 -4.96 -0.51 -6.19
C LYS A 26 -5.05 -0.19 -4.69
N MET A 27 -4.79 -1.17 -3.80
CA MET A 27 -4.74 -0.95 -2.36
C MET A 27 -3.71 0.12 -1.99
N ALA A 28 -2.50 0.05 -2.55
CA ALA A 28 -1.46 1.05 -2.31
C ALA A 28 -1.88 2.46 -2.74
N ARG A 29 -2.55 2.58 -3.91
CA ARG A 29 -3.09 3.86 -4.40
C ARG A 29 -4.19 4.41 -3.49
N GLU A 30 -5.11 3.56 -3.05
CA GLU A 30 -6.21 3.93 -2.14
C GLU A 30 -5.70 4.40 -0.78
N MET A 31 -4.63 3.78 -0.30
CA MET A 31 -3.93 4.19 0.93
C MET A 31 -3.09 5.47 0.77
N GLY A 32 -2.96 6.03 -0.43
CA GLY A 32 -2.13 7.20 -0.70
C GLY A 32 -0.62 6.93 -0.64
N LEU A 33 -0.19 5.68 -0.88
CA LEU A 33 1.23 5.35 -0.96
C LEU A 33 1.84 5.90 -2.25
N ASN A 34 3.11 6.31 -2.18
CA ASN A 34 3.86 6.79 -3.34
C ASN A 34 4.66 5.66 -4.01
N PRO A 35 4.70 5.59 -5.35
CA PRO A 35 5.44 4.55 -6.07
C PRO A 35 6.95 4.58 -5.75
N ARG A 36 7.53 5.79 -5.58
CA ARG A 36 8.92 5.96 -5.13
C ARG A 36 9.19 5.34 -3.76
N SER A 37 8.23 5.46 -2.82
CA SER A 37 8.35 4.87 -1.50
C SER A 37 8.29 3.35 -1.55
N LEU A 38 7.48 2.78 -2.45
CA LEU A 38 7.43 1.33 -2.68
C LEU A 38 8.77 0.80 -3.18
N ILE A 39 9.38 1.48 -4.17
CA ILE A 39 10.69 1.09 -4.72
C ILE A 39 11.78 1.16 -3.65
N LYS A 40 11.78 2.20 -2.81
CA LYS A 40 12.73 2.33 -1.70
C LYS A 40 12.52 1.29 -0.58
N ASN A 41 11.34 0.68 -0.50
CA ASN A 41 11.03 -0.33 0.52
C ASN A 41 11.32 -1.77 0.06
N ILE A 42 11.85 -1.96 -1.15
CA ILE A 42 12.24 -3.29 -1.61
C ILE A 42 13.35 -3.81 -0.70
N PRO A 43 13.16 -4.96 -0.03
CA PRO A 43 14.17 -5.51 0.86
C PRO A 43 15.41 -5.92 0.06
N SER A 44 16.59 -5.55 0.57
CA SER A 44 17.86 -6.07 0.05
C SER A 44 18.08 -7.52 0.54
N PRO A 45 18.97 -8.30 -0.12
CA PRO A 45 19.29 -9.67 0.33
C PRO A 45 19.76 -9.77 1.78
N SER A 46 20.37 -8.70 2.32
CA SER A 46 20.79 -8.57 3.72
C SER A 46 19.65 -8.25 4.70
N GLN A 47 18.46 -7.86 4.21
CA GLN A 47 17.29 -7.47 5.00
C GLN A 47 16.23 -8.57 4.99
N GLN A 48 16.60 -9.80 5.33
CA GLN A 48 15.68 -10.94 5.34
C GLN A 48 14.53 -10.80 6.35
N TRP A 49 14.71 -9.96 7.37
CA TRP A 49 13.69 -9.63 8.36
C TRP A 49 12.58 -8.70 7.81
N LYS A 50 12.77 -8.08 6.64
CA LYS A 50 11.75 -7.24 6.01
C LYS A 50 10.84 -8.10 5.13
N ALA A 51 9.53 -7.98 5.37
CA ALA A 51 8.54 -8.56 4.49
C ALA A 51 8.63 -7.95 3.07
N PRO A 52 8.30 -8.73 2.02
CA PRO A 52 8.12 -8.19 0.68
C PRO A 52 7.08 -7.07 0.66
N VAL A 53 7.28 -6.09 -0.22
CA VAL A 53 6.39 -4.91 -0.35
C VAL A 53 4.94 -5.33 -0.63
N SER A 54 4.72 -6.43 -1.36
CA SER A 54 3.39 -6.99 -1.62
C SER A 54 2.66 -7.41 -0.35
N THR A 55 3.34 -8.11 0.56
CA THR A 55 2.80 -8.54 1.85
C THR A 55 2.54 -7.34 2.73
N TRP A 56 3.51 -6.42 2.82
CA TRP A 56 3.39 -5.22 3.64
C TRP A 56 2.17 -4.35 3.26
N ILE A 57 1.91 -4.16 1.95
CA ILE A 57 0.73 -3.41 1.50
C ILE A 57 -0.57 -4.10 1.95
N ARG A 58 -0.64 -5.44 1.82
CA ARG A 58 -1.84 -6.20 2.21
C ARG A 58 -2.10 -6.09 3.71
N GLU A 59 -1.06 -6.27 4.53
CA GLU A 59 -1.17 -6.14 5.99
C GLU A 59 -1.62 -4.74 6.40
N MET A 60 -0.98 -3.70 5.87
CA MET A 60 -1.38 -2.32 6.14
C MET A 60 -2.81 -2.02 5.70
N TYR A 61 -3.25 -2.55 4.56
CA TYR A 61 -4.62 -2.38 4.08
C TYR A 61 -5.62 -3.06 5.01
N GLN A 62 -5.36 -4.29 5.44
CA GLN A 62 -6.18 -5.01 6.40
C GLN A 62 -6.28 -4.27 7.73
N GLU A 63 -5.16 -3.77 8.27
CA GLU A 63 -5.18 -2.97 9.49
C GLU A 63 -6.04 -1.70 9.37
N ARG A 64 -6.00 -1.03 8.22
CA ARG A 64 -6.82 0.17 7.95
C ARG A 64 -8.30 -0.17 7.95
N LEU A 65 -8.68 -1.29 7.32
CA LEU A 65 -10.05 -1.79 7.33
C LEU A 65 -10.52 -2.13 8.74
N GLU A 66 -9.69 -2.85 9.51
CA GLU A 66 -9.99 -3.21 10.89
C GLU A 66 -10.17 -2.00 11.79
N LYS A 67 -9.29 -0.99 11.67
CA LYS A 67 -9.40 0.28 12.40
C LYS A 67 -10.67 1.03 12.01
N ALA A 68 -11.03 1.03 10.72
CA ALA A 68 -12.26 1.65 10.23
C ALA A 68 -13.51 0.93 10.77
N ARG A 69 -13.52 -0.41 10.78
CA ARG A 69 -14.59 -1.23 11.34
C ARG A 69 -14.78 -0.96 12.83
N LYS A 70 -13.71 -1.04 13.62
CA LYS A 70 -13.74 -0.74 15.06
C LYS A 70 -14.23 0.68 15.37
N LYS A 71 -13.91 1.65 14.51
CA LYS A 71 -14.41 3.03 14.66
C LYS A 71 -15.91 3.14 14.38
N LYS A 72 -16.44 2.38 13.41
CA LYS A 72 -17.88 2.32 13.14
C LYS A 72 -18.63 1.69 14.31
N GLU A 73 -18.17 0.52 14.78
CA GLU A 73 -18.76 -0.18 15.93
C GLU A 73 -18.81 0.71 17.17
N ARG A 74 -17.71 1.41 17.50
CA ARG A 74 -17.68 2.36 18.62
C ARG A 74 -18.67 3.51 18.45
N LYS A 75 -18.87 3.99 17.22
CA LYS A 75 -19.81 5.08 16.94
C LYS A 75 -21.25 4.62 17.10
N GLU A 76 -21.57 3.40 16.65
CA GLU A 76 -22.88 2.79 16.80
C GLU A 76 -23.20 2.53 18.28
N ILE A 77 -22.26 1.96 19.05
CA ILE A 77 -22.41 1.78 20.51
C ILE A 77 -22.57 3.12 21.23
N SER A 78 -21.92 4.19 20.79
CA SER A 78 -22.07 5.52 21.41
C SER A 78 -23.34 6.28 21.01
N ALA A 79 -24.06 5.79 20.00
CA ALA A 79 -25.27 6.42 19.47
C ALA A 79 -26.55 5.78 20.01
N GLU A 80 -26.43 4.67 20.75
CA GLU A 80 -27.49 3.96 21.47
C GLU A 80 -27.38 4.25 22.98
#